data_AF-A0A7J0C282-F1
#
_entry.id   AF-A0A7J0C282-F1
#
_cell.length_a   1.000
_cell.length_b   1.000
_cell.length_c   1.000
_cell.angle_alpha   90.00
_cell.angle_beta   90.00
_cell.angle_gamma   90.00
#
_symmetry.space_group_name_H-M   'P 1'
#
loop_
_entity.id
_entity.type
_entity.pdbx_description
1 polymer ?
#
loop_
_entity_poly.entity_id
_entity_poly.type
_entity_poly.pdbx_seq_one_letter_code
_entity_poly.pdbx_strand_id
1 'polypeptide(L)'
;MVEAAGPQQAQPHPRPVQPRGRDVLLGLAAGTDVVIENFRPGTLERWGIGPAELHAVNPRLVLARVTGFGQFGPYSHRPASARSRRR
;
A
#
# COMPACT_ATOMS: atom_id res chain seq x y z
N MET A 1 28.26 -6.16 -26.42
CA MET A 1 26.83 -5.89 -26.63
C MET A 1 26.07 -6.60 -25.53
N VAL A 2 25.44 -5.85 -24.62
CA VAL A 2 24.53 -6.43 -23.61
C VAL A 2 23.12 -6.21 -24.15
N GLU A 3 22.44 -7.30 -24.49
CA GLU A 3 21.09 -7.28 -25.04
C GLU A 3 20.12 -6.82 -23.94
N ALA A 4 19.49 -5.67 -24.17
CA ALA A 4 18.50 -5.12 -23.25
C ALA A 4 17.28 -6.04 -23.26
N ALA A 5 16.97 -6.67 -22.12
CA ALA A 5 15.73 -7.40 -21.92
C ALA A 5 14.54 -6.47 -22.22
N GLY A 6 13.81 -6.78 -23.30
CA GLY A 6 12.63 -6.02 -23.70
C GLY A 6 11.54 -6.01 -22.61
N PRO A 7 10.65 -5.01 -22.62
CA PRO A 7 9.61 -4.89 -21.60
C PRO A 7 8.69 -6.11 -21.64
N GLN A 8 8.64 -6.86 -20.53
CA GLN A 8 7.66 -7.93 -20.35
C GLN A 8 6.27 -7.31 -20.30
N GLN A 9 5.45 -7.60 -21.31
CA GLN A 9 4.05 -7.21 -21.36
C GLN A 9 3.30 -8.01 -20.30
N ALA A 10 2.94 -7.36 -19.18
CA ALA A 10 2.11 -7.96 -18.15
C ALA A 10 0.72 -8.27 -18.73
N GLN A 11 0.40 -9.55 -18.87
CA GLN A 11 -0.93 -9.98 -19.30
C GLN A 11 -1.94 -9.65 -18.17
N PRO A 12 -3.13 -9.11 -18.48
CA PRO A 12 -4.14 -8.82 -17.47
C PRO A 12 -4.66 -10.13 -16.88
N HIS A 13 -4.19 -10.48 -15.68
CA HIS A 13 -4.72 -11.60 -14.92
C HIS A 13 -6.06 -11.17 -14.29
N PRO A 14 -7.17 -11.91 -14.52
CA PRO A 14 -8.44 -11.62 -13.86
C PRO A 14 -8.27 -11.83 -12.37
N ARG A 15 -8.20 -10.74 -11.60
CA ARG A 15 -8.14 -10.81 -10.13
C ARG A 15 -9.54 -11.04 -9.59
N PRO A 16 -9.83 -12.17 -8.94
CA PRO A 16 -11.10 -12.34 -8.25
C PRO A 16 -11.17 -11.29 -7.14
N VAL A 17 -12.24 -10.50 -7.08
CA VAL A 17 -12.50 -9.64 -5.93
C VAL A 17 -13.02 -10.56 -4.83
N GLN A 18 -12.14 -11.02 -3.93
CA GLN A 18 -12.58 -11.85 -2.81
C GLN A 18 -13.26 -10.96 -1.75
N PRO A 19 -14.53 -11.22 -1.38
CA PRO A 19 -15.24 -10.46 -0.35
C PRO A 19 -14.57 -10.50 1.04
N ARG A 20 -13.60 -11.39 1.25
CA ARG A 20 -12.91 -11.66 2.53
C ARG A 20 -11.48 -11.13 2.61
N GLY A 21 -11.01 -10.35 1.62
CA GLY A 21 -9.61 -9.91 1.57
C GLY A 21 -9.15 -9.17 2.84
N ARG A 22 -10.05 -8.39 3.45
CA ARG A 22 -9.82 -7.70 4.72
C ARG A 22 -9.48 -8.67 5.85
N ASP A 23 -10.33 -9.67 6.09
CA ASP A 23 -10.19 -10.57 7.24
C ASP A 23 -8.93 -11.43 7.11
N VAL A 24 -8.61 -11.85 5.88
CA VAL A 24 -7.36 -12.56 5.59
C VAL A 24 -6.15 -11.69 5.94
N LEU A 25 -6.14 -10.43 5.52
CA LEU A 25 -5.04 -9.52 5.81
C LEU A 25 -4.89 -9.25 7.32
N LEU A 26 -5.99 -9.05 8.03
CA LEU A 26 -5.97 -8.86 9.49
C LEU A 26 -5.47 -10.12 10.22
N GLY A 27 -5.84 -11.31 9.74
CA GLY A 27 -5.32 -12.58 10.28
C GLY A 27 -3.80 -12.73 10.10
N LEU A 28 -3.25 -12.28 8.97
CA LEU A 28 -1.80 -12.25 8.76
C LEU A 28 -1.12 -11.19 9.64
N ALA A 29 -1.71 -10.00 9.74
CA ALA A 29 -1.17 -8.89 10.53
C ALA A 29 -1.03 -9.22 12.03
N ALA A 30 -1.91 -10.08 12.56
CA ALA A 30 -1.87 -10.51 13.96
C ALA A 30 -0.52 -11.13 14.39
N GLY A 31 0.17 -11.81 13.48
CA GLY A 31 1.49 -12.44 13.74
C GLY A 31 2.66 -11.80 12.99
N THR A 32 2.47 -10.62 12.41
CA THR A 32 3.48 -9.95 11.58
C THR A 32 4.15 -8.81 12.35
N ASP A 33 5.46 -8.66 12.21
CA ASP A 33 6.19 -7.57 12.87
C ASP A 33 6.06 -6.23 12.14
N VAL A 34 6.04 -6.27 10.80
CA VAL A 34 6.06 -5.07 9.96
C VAL A 34 5.11 -5.20 8.77
N VAL A 35 4.27 -4.18 8.56
CA VAL A 35 3.49 -3.98 7.32
C VAL A 35 4.02 -2.73 6.62
N ILE A 36 4.29 -2.86 5.31
CA ILE A 36 4.72 -1.76 4.46
C ILE A 36 3.66 -1.49 3.40
N GLU A 37 3.22 -0.25 3.27
CA GLU A 37 2.21 0.16 2.30
C GLU A 37 2.66 1.38 1.50
N ASN A 38 2.26 1.47 0.22
CA ASN A 38 2.58 2.57 -0.68
C ASN A 38 1.37 3.16 -1.40
N PHE A 39 0.19 3.04 -0.80
CA PHE A 39 -1.07 3.56 -1.34
C PHE A 39 -1.21 5.06 -1.07
N ARG A 40 -2.22 5.68 -1.69
CA ARG A 40 -2.58 7.06 -1.37
C ARG A 40 -3.07 7.15 0.09
N PRO A 41 -2.85 8.28 0.77
CA PRO A 41 -3.42 8.51 2.10
C PRO A 41 -4.92 8.22 2.16
N GLY A 42 -5.37 7.63 3.27
CA GLY A 42 -6.77 7.23 3.48
C GLY A 42 -7.20 5.94 2.80
N THR A 43 -6.34 5.27 2.00
CA THR A 43 -6.74 4.06 1.26
C THR A 43 -6.99 2.87 2.18
N LEU A 44 -6.09 2.61 3.12
CA LEU A 44 -6.25 1.51 4.07
C LEU A 44 -7.47 1.73 4.97
N GLU A 45 -7.70 2.97 5.38
CA GLU A 45 -8.84 3.38 6.20
C GLU A 45 -10.16 3.13 5.45
N ARG A 46 -10.25 3.48 4.16
CA ARG A 46 -11.43 3.15 3.32
C ARG A 46 -11.65 1.65 3.15
N TRP A 47 -10.62 0.84 3.30
CA TRP A 47 -10.69 -0.63 3.23
C TRP A 47 -10.90 -1.27 4.60
N GLY A 48 -10.99 -0.50 5.68
CA GLY A 48 -11.14 -1.01 7.04
C GLY A 48 -9.93 -1.79 7.54
N ILE A 49 -8.75 -1.49 7.02
CA ILE A 49 -7.45 -2.07 7.41
C ILE A 49 -6.44 -0.96 7.72
N GLY A 50 -6.94 0.14 8.30
CA GLY A 50 -6.14 1.27 8.71
C GLY A 50 -5.28 0.96 9.93
N PRO A 51 -4.52 1.97 10.39
CA PRO A 51 -3.70 1.84 11.60
C PRO A 51 -4.51 1.32 12.80
N ALA A 52 -5.73 1.82 12.99
CA ALA A 52 -6.58 1.43 14.11
C ALA A 52 -6.93 -0.07 14.07
N GLU A 53 -7.35 -0.60 12.92
CA GLU A 53 -7.72 -2.01 12.78
C GLU A 53 -6.50 -2.93 12.86
N LEU A 54 -5.37 -2.51 12.29
CA LEU A 54 -4.11 -3.23 12.36
C LEU A 54 -3.57 -3.29 13.80
N HIS A 55 -3.59 -2.18 14.54
CA HIS A 55 -3.15 -2.15 15.93
C HIS A 55 -4.13 -2.80 16.89
N ALA A 56 -5.41 -2.88 16.54
CA ALA A 56 -6.40 -3.66 17.31
C ALA A 56 -6.08 -5.16 17.30
N VAL A 57 -5.60 -5.70 16.17
CA VAL A 57 -5.20 -7.13 16.08
C VAL A 57 -3.76 -7.37 16.51
N ASN A 58 -2.87 -6.38 16.42
CA ASN A 58 -1.49 -6.48 16.87
C ASN A 58 -0.94 -5.11 17.34
N PRO A 59 -0.94 -4.83 18.67
CA PRO A 59 -0.44 -3.58 19.22
C PRO A 59 1.08 -3.36 19.04
N ARG A 60 1.84 -4.41 18.71
CA ARG A 60 3.30 -4.34 18.50
C ARG A 60 3.68 -4.09 17.04
N LEU A 61 2.71 -4.12 16.12
CA LEU A 61 2.94 -4.02 14.69
C LEU A 61 3.52 -2.65 14.32
N VAL A 62 4.61 -2.67 13.54
CA VAL A 62 5.15 -1.48 12.89
C VAL A 62 4.50 -1.31 11.53
N LEU A 63 3.83 -0.17 11.31
CA LEU A 63 3.23 0.20 10.02
C LEU A 63 4.08 1.28 9.34
N ALA A 64 4.78 0.90 8.27
CA ALA A 64 5.55 1.82 7.44
C ALA A 64 4.72 2.29 6.22
N ARG A 65 4.48 3.60 6.12
CA ARG A 65 3.64 4.20 5.10
C ARG A 65 4.45 5.06 4.13
N VAL A 66 4.60 4.61 2.89
CA VAL A 66 5.43 5.27 1.86
C VAL A 66 4.55 6.03 0.88
N THR A 67 4.55 7.35 0.98
CA THR A 67 3.78 8.23 0.08
C THR A 67 4.68 9.30 -0.52
N GLY A 68 4.28 9.84 -1.67
CA GLY A 68 5.11 10.85 -2.35
C GLY A 68 5.18 12.21 -1.66
N PHE A 69 4.10 12.62 -0.97
CA PHE A 69 4.00 13.92 -0.30
C PHE A 69 3.67 13.82 1.20
N GLY A 70 3.72 12.61 1.77
CA GLY A 70 3.34 12.36 3.16
C GLY A 70 1.86 12.01 3.34
N GLN A 71 1.52 11.57 4.56
CA GLN A 71 0.15 11.21 4.94
C GLN A 71 -0.74 12.44 5.21
N PHE A 72 -0.13 13.58 5.51
CA PHE A 72 -0.80 14.81 5.95
C PHE A 72 -0.35 16.02 5.14
N GLY A 73 -1.08 17.12 5.28
CA GLY A 73 -0.77 18.40 4.62
C GLY A 73 -1.44 18.58 3.26
N PRO A 74 -1.33 19.78 2.66
CA PRO A 74 -2.10 20.18 1.47
C PRO A 74 -1.77 19.38 0.20
N TYR A 75 -0.63 18.69 0.18
CA TYR A 75 -0.18 17.91 -0.97
C TYR A 75 -0.35 16.39 -0.81
N SER A 76 -0.87 15.90 0.33
CA SER A 76 -0.94 14.46 0.64
C SER A 76 -1.71 13.65 -0.41
N HIS A 77 -2.73 14.24 -1.03
CA HIS A 77 -3.54 13.60 -2.08
C HIS A 77 -3.07 13.90 -3.51
N ARG A 78 -1.98 14.67 -3.69
CA ARG A 78 -1.45 15.00 -5.01
C ARG A 78 -0.79 13.76 -5.64
N PRO A 79 -1.05 13.46 -6.93
CA PRO A 79 -0.34 12.38 -7.62
C PRO A 79 1.17 12.60 -7.58
N ALA A 80 1.89 11.60 -7.09
CA ALA A 80 3.34 11.61 -7.03
C ALA A 80 3.91 10.56 -7.98
N SER A 81 4.84 10.99 -8.82
CA SER A 81 5.72 10.13 -9.60
C SER A 81 7.14 10.66 -9.48
N ALA A 82 8.14 9.92 -9.94
CA ALA A 82 9.53 10.41 -9.95
C ALA A 82 9.68 11.79 -10.64
N ARG A 83 8.76 12.15 -11.56
CA ARG A 83 8.74 13.46 -12.24
C ARG A 83 8.04 14.59 -11.46
N SER A 84 7.34 14.27 -10.38
CA SER A 84 6.53 15.24 -9.61
C SER A 84 7.34 16.26 -8.80
N ARG A 85 8.67 16.05 -8.63
CA ARG A 85 9.61 16.95 -7.95
C ARG A 85 10.09 18.15 -8.77
N ARG A 86 9.57 18.36 -9.99
CA ARG A 86 9.86 19.57 -10.78
C ARG A 86 8.74 20.58 -10.60
N ARG A 87 8.90 21.49 -9.65
CA ARG A 87 8.38 22.87 -9.66
C ARG A 87 8.85 23.58 -8.41
#